data_AF-A0AB33G6A4-F1
#
_entry.id   AF-A0AB33G6A4-F1
#
_cell.length_a   1.000
_cell.length_b   1.000
_cell.length_c   1.000
_cell.angle_alpha   90.00
_cell.angle_beta   90.00
_cell.angle_gamma   90.00
#
_symmetry.space_group_name_H-M   'P 1'
#
loop_
_entity.id
_entity.type
_entity.pdbx_description
1 polymer ?
#
loop_
_entity_poly.entity_id
_entity_poly.type
_entity_poly.pdbx_seq_one_letter_code
_entity_poly.pdbx_strand_id
1 'polypeptide(L)' 'MLTAQPLRSNAVSDFTIKPAPGRAVRDPLTLALLPANGDRKPRSGYWLRRLIDGDVVEVETQKAKSPKPKDEAQ' A
#
# COMPACT_ATOMS: atom_id res chain seq x y z
N MET A 1 -9.98 -11.89 -40.38
CA MET A 1 -10.82 -11.30 -39.33
C MET A 1 -10.03 -11.37 -38.02
N LEU A 2 -9.28 -10.32 -37.68
CA LEU A 2 -8.46 -10.29 -36.45
C LEU A 2 -9.37 -9.92 -35.27
N THR A 3 -9.65 -10.87 -34.39
CA THR A 3 -10.41 -10.63 -33.16
C THR A 3 -9.55 -9.87 -32.16
N ALA A 4 -9.90 -8.60 -31.93
CA ALA A 4 -9.29 -7.78 -30.88
C ALA A 4 -9.57 -8.41 -29.50
N GLN A 5 -8.52 -8.72 -28.76
CA GLN A 5 -8.65 -9.16 -27.37
C GLN A 5 -9.09 -7.97 -26.50
N PRO A 6 -10.09 -8.14 -25.61
CA PRO A 6 -10.45 -7.09 -24.68
C PRO A 6 -9.28 -6.83 -23.72
N LEU A 7 -8.92 -5.56 -23.58
CA LEU A 7 -7.89 -5.11 -22.62
C LEU A 7 -8.29 -5.63 -21.24
N ARG A 8 -7.43 -6.47 -20.63
CA ARG A 8 -7.66 -6.95 -19.26
C ARG A 8 -7.70 -5.73 -18.35
N SER A 9 -8.82 -5.53 -17.67
CA SER A 9 -8.98 -4.53 -16.62
C SER A 9 -7.95 -4.80 -15.53
N ASN A 10 -6.86 -4.04 -15.50
CA ASN A 10 -5.93 -4.04 -14.37
C ASN A 10 -6.59 -3.26 -13.22
N ALA A 11 -7.59 -3.88 -12.59
CA ALA A 11 -8.23 -3.33 -11.40
C ALA A 11 -7.20 -3.32 -10.26
N VAL A 12 -6.58 -2.17 -10.01
CA VAL A 12 -5.74 -1.96 -8.84
C VAL A 12 -6.65 -1.96 -7.61
N SER A 13 -6.47 -2.95 -6.73
CA SER A 13 -7.17 -2.93 -5.44
C SER A 13 -6.64 -1.80 -4.58
N ASP A 14 -7.48 -1.13 -3.81
CA ASP A 14 -7.03 -0.12 -2.86
C ASP A 14 -6.78 -0.70 -1.47
N PHE A 15 -6.02 0.03 -0.66
CA PHE A 15 -5.70 -0.31 0.72
C PHE A 15 -5.40 0.93 1.55
N THR A 16 -5.55 0.83 2.87
CA THR A 16 -5.30 1.95 3.77
C THR A 16 -3.88 1.85 4.32
N ILE A 17 -3.09 2.91 4.18
CA ILE A 17 -1.71 2.96 4.66
C ILE A 17 -1.45 4.24 5.43
N LYS A 18 -0.56 4.17 6.42
CA LYS A 18 -0.04 5.33 7.15
C LYS A 18 1.49 5.35 7.14
N PRO A 19 2.14 6.50 7.35
CA PRO A 19 3.59 6.55 7.54
C PRO A 19 4.02 5.67 8.72
N ALA A 20 5.18 5.04 8.60
CA ALA A 20 5.83 4.43 9.75
C ALA A 20 6.16 5.52 10.81
N PRO A 21 6.23 5.18 12.10
CA PRO A 21 6.59 6.13 13.15
C PRO A 21 7.90 6.86 12.83
N GLY A 22 7.90 8.19 12.97
CA GLY A 22 9.07 9.02 12.67
C GLY A 22 9.36 9.21 11.17
N ARG A 23 8.51 8.72 10.27
CA ARG A 23 8.62 8.93 8.83
C ARG A 23 7.58 9.91 8.32
N ALA A 24 7.98 10.67 7.31
CA ALA A 24 7.13 11.58 6.55
C ALA A 24 7.15 11.12 5.09
N VAL A 25 6.06 10.47 4.65
CA VAL A 25 5.94 9.95 3.27
C VAL A 25 5.04 10.88 2.47
N ARG A 26 5.49 11.28 1.28
CA ARG A 26 4.69 12.09 0.35
C ARG A 26 3.96 11.21 -0.66
N ASP A 27 2.73 11.59 -0.95
CA ASP A 27 1.98 11.08 -2.09
C ASP A 27 2.65 11.57 -3.40
N PRO A 28 2.97 10.68 -4.35
CA PRO A 28 3.66 11.08 -5.58
C PRO A 28 2.79 11.92 -6.52
N LEU A 29 1.46 11.89 -6.37
CA LEU A 29 0.53 12.63 -7.21
C LEU A 29 0.19 14.00 -6.61
N THR A 30 -0.15 14.04 -5.32
CA THR A 30 -0.57 15.29 -4.67
C THR A 30 0.58 16.04 -4.02
N LEU A 31 1.75 15.39 -3.87
CA LEU A 31 2.93 15.88 -3.13
C LEU A 31 2.65 16.21 -1.65
N ALA A 32 1.44 15.93 -1.18
CA ALA A 32 1.02 16.10 0.20
C ALA A 32 1.61 14.98 1.07
N LEU A 33 1.85 15.30 2.34
CA LEU A 33 2.24 14.30 3.32
C LEU A 33 1.06 13.37 3.63
N LEU A 34 1.37 12.09 3.73
CA LEU A 34 0.40 11.09 4.14
C LEU A 34 0.04 11.35 5.62
N PRO A 35 -1.25 11.40 5.96
CA PRO A 35 -1.69 11.69 7.33
C PRO A 35 -1.26 10.57 8.31
N ALA A 36 -1.02 10.94 9.56
CA ALA A 36 -0.61 9.99 10.61
C ALA A 36 -1.65 8.88 10.86
N ASN A 37 -2.94 9.18 10.65
CA ASN A 37 -4.03 8.21 10.77
C ASN A 37 -4.14 7.28 9.55
N GLY A 38 -3.39 7.56 8.49
CA GLY A 38 -3.43 6.83 7.23
C GLY A 38 -4.48 7.34 6.24
N ASP A 39 -4.33 6.90 5.00
CA ASP A 39 -5.17 7.27 3.86
C ASP A 39 -5.35 6.07 2.92
N ARG A 40 -6.44 6.08 2.16
CA ARG A 40 -6.76 5.03 1.18
C ARG A 40 -6.00 5.30 -0.11
N LYS A 41 -5.15 4.37 -0.52
CA LYS A 41 -4.32 4.46 -1.71
C LYS A 41 -4.47 3.23 -2.60
N PRO A 42 -4.26 3.36 -3.92
CA PRO A 42 -4.22 2.20 -4.80
C PRO A 42 -3.02 1.33 -4.47
N ARG A 43 -3.14 0.00 -4.59
CA ARG A 43 -2.01 -0.97 -4.55
C ARG A 43 -1.16 -0.86 -5.81
N SER A 44 -0.60 0.32 -6.04
CA SER A 44 0.33 0.60 -7.13
C SER A 44 1.74 0.18 -6.76
N GLY A 45 2.61 -0.01 -7.76
CA GLY A 45 4.01 -0.38 -7.52
C GLY A 45 4.77 0.60 -6.63
N TYR A 46 4.40 1.89 -6.63
CA TYR A 46 4.98 2.89 -5.73
C TYR A 46 4.67 2.59 -4.26
N TRP A 47 3.38 2.40 -3.92
CA TRP A 47 2.97 2.17 -2.54
C TRP A 47 3.40 0.81 -2.02
N LEU A 48 3.39 -0.22 -2.87
CA LEU A 48 3.91 -1.53 -2.53
C LEU A 48 5.41 -1.49 -2.23
N ARG A 49 6.20 -0.71 -2.98
CA ARG A 49 7.62 -0.52 -2.68
C ARG A 49 7.80 0.12 -1.30
N ARG A 50 7.07 1.20 -1.00
CA ARG A 50 7.15 1.85 0.32
C ARG A 50 6.75 0.93 1.47
N LEU A 51 5.80 0.03 1.24
CA LEU A 51 5.41 -0.99 2.21
C LEU A 51 6.55 -1.99 2.45
N ILE A 52 7.25 -2.40 1.39
CA ILE A 52 8.41 -3.31 1.48
C ILE A 52 9.59 -2.62 2.18
N ASP A 53 9.85 -1.35 1.85
CA ASP A 53 10.93 -0.55 2.44
C ASP A 53 10.66 -0.20 3.91
N GLY A 54 9.43 -0.39 4.40
CA GLY A 54 9.02 -0.04 5.76
C GLY A 54 8.78 1.45 5.99
N ASP A 55 8.67 2.23 4.91
CA ASP A 55 8.35 3.66 4.95
C ASP A 55 6.88 3.89 5.35
N VAL A 56 6.00 2.97 4.96
CA VAL A 56 4.58 2.96 5.31
C VAL A 56 4.18 1.62 5.90
N VAL A 57 3.11 1.62 6.70
CA VAL A 57 2.49 0.42 7.24
C VAL A 57 1.02 0.36 6.80
N GLU A 58 0.56 -0.83 6.45
CA GLU A 58 -0.85 -1.07 6.15
C GLU A 58 -1.67 -1.00 7.43
N VAL A 59 -2.74 -0.22 7.40
CA VAL A 59 -3.72 -0.12 8.48
C VAL A 59 -4.84 -1.10 8.13
N GLU A 60 -4.77 -2.30 8.70
CA GLU A 60 -5.82 -3.30 8.50
C GLU A 60 -7.15 -2.77 9.02
N THR A 61 -8.05 -2.43 8.10
CA THR A 61 -9.47 -2.25 8.42
C THR A 61 -10.08 -3.65 8.51
N GLN A 62 -9.87 -4.33 9.65
CA GLN A 62 -10.48 -5.60 10.07
C GLN A 62 -11.25 -6.36 8.98
N LYS A 63 -10.54 -6.89 7.98
CA LYS A 63 -10.98 -8.04 7.19
C LYS A 63 -9.78 -8.95 6.98
N ALA A 64 -9.42 -9.58 8.09
CA ALA A 64 -8.81 -10.90 8.23
C ALA A 64 -7.54 -11.23 7.42
N LYS A 65 -6.49 -11.59 8.20
CA LYS A 65 -5.29 -12.42 7.91
C LYS A 65 -4.06 -11.61 7.48
N SER A 66 -2.89 -11.69 8.13
CA SER A 66 -2.36 -12.43 9.28
C SER A 66 -1.03 -11.76 9.66
N PRO A 67 -0.60 -11.76 10.92
CA PRO A 67 0.65 -11.14 11.33
C PRO A 67 1.83 -11.88 10.69
N LYS A 68 2.78 -11.14 10.11
CA LYS A 68 4.15 -11.65 9.92
C LYS A 68 4.84 -11.57 11.28
N PRO A 69 5.16 -12.69 11.95
CA PRO A 69 6.09 -12.64 13.07
C PRO A 69 7.49 -12.41 12.49
N LYS A 70 8.18 -11.38 12.95
CA LYS A 70 9.62 -11.25 12.78
C LYS A 70 10.26 -11.51 14.14
N ASP A 71 10.79 -12.72 14.25
CA ASP A 71 11.83 -13.22 15.17
C ASP A 71 12.12 -12.44 16.46
N GLU A 72 11.98 -13.12 17.60
CA GLU A 72 13.04 -13.08 18.63
C GLU A 72 13.13 -14.44 19.33
N ALA A 73 14.34 -14.98 19.27
CA ALA A 73 14.80 -16.20 19.91
C ALA A 73 15.05 -15.97 21.41
N GLN A 74 14.72 -16.96 22.24
CA GLN A 74 15.54 -17.48 23.36
C GLN A 74 14.84 -18.65 24.05
#